data_AF-A0A8H5GTJ3-F1
#
_entry.id   AF-A0A8H5GTJ3-F1
#
_cell.length_a   1.000
_cell.length_b   1.000
_cell.length_c   1.000
_cell.angle_alpha   90.00
_cell.angle_beta   90.00
_cell.angle_gamma   90.00
#
_symmetry.space_group_name_H-M   'P 1'
#
loop_
_entity.id
_entity.type
_entity.pdbx_description
1 polymer ?
#
loop_
_entity_poly.entity_id
_entity_poly.type
_entity_poly.pdbx_seq_one_letter_code
_entity_poly.pdbx_strand_id
1 'polypeptide(L)'
;MSTNLLVPDAQTILKLQAILPETVVLAAFDIVDRGNVIKYTTSWGHTHYEVLGSLAAYPVFIDLQAGTATTMYCSCPAFTYAVLTSGTHLMCKHILATRIAKQLQLYVQRGVEEDFLTNNIVQHYTNH
;
A
#
# COMPACT_ATOMS: atom_id res chain seq x y z
N MET A 1 -9.52 -2.97 26.77
CA MET A 1 -8.10 -3.04 26.39
C MET A 1 -7.83 -1.87 25.47
N SER A 2 -7.29 -0.78 26.01
CA SER A 2 -7.07 0.45 25.27
C SER A 2 -5.96 0.24 24.24
N THR A 3 -6.31 0.30 22.96
CA THR A 3 -5.33 0.43 21.89
C THR A 3 -4.68 1.79 22.04
N ASN A 4 -3.45 1.82 22.55
CA ASN A 4 -2.57 2.97 22.37
C ASN A 4 -2.42 3.15 20.86
N LEU A 5 -3.16 4.11 20.31
CA LEU A 5 -2.99 4.58 18.95
C LEU A 5 -1.58 5.18 18.90
N LEU A 6 -0.60 4.38 18.47
CA LEU A 6 0.78 4.84 18.29
C LEU A 6 0.80 5.78 17.10
N VAL A 7 0.38 7.03 17.33
CA VAL A 7 0.75 8.13 16.45
C VAL A 7 2.28 8.13 16.43
N PRO A 8 2.93 7.98 15.26
CA PRO A 8 4.38 7.97 15.21
C PRO A 8 4.91 9.26 15.81
N ASP A 9 5.82 9.13 16.78
CA ASP A 9 6.45 10.29 17.38
C ASP A 9 7.28 11.07 16.34
N ALA A 10 7.62 12.32 16.65
CA ALA A 10 8.37 13.19 15.75
C ALA A 10 9.72 12.57 15.32
N GLN A 11 10.36 11.77 16.18
CA GLN A 11 11.63 11.11 15.87
C GLN A 11 11.47 10.01 14.82
N THR A 12 10.35 9.28 14.85
CA THR A 12 10.02 8.25 13.86
C THR A 12 9.76 8.86 12.50
N ILE A 13 9.09 10.01 12.44
CA ILE A 13 8.87 10.75 11.19
C ILE A 13 10.19 11.22 10.60
N LEU A 14 11.08 11.81 11.41
CA LEU A 14 12.40 12.24 10.96
C LEU A 14 13.24 11.10 10.39
N LYS A 15 13.17 9.90 11.01
CA LYS A 15 13.86 8.71 10.49
C LYS A 15 13.32 8.27 9.12
N LEU A 16 12.01 8.37 8.90
CA LEU A 16 11.43 8.09 7.57
C LEU A 16 11.89 9.12 6.54
N GLN A 17 11.88 10.41 6.90
CA GLN A 17 12.32 11.50 6.04
C GLN A 17 13.83 11.45 5.70
N ALA A 18 14.64 10.78 6.53
CA ALA A 18 16.06 10.58 6.26
C ALA A 18 16.33 9.62 5.07
N ILE A 19 15.37 8.76 4.73
CA ILE A 19 15.52 7.74 3.68
C ILE A 19 14.50 7.86 2.54
N LEU A 20 13.47 8.69 2.73
CA LEU A 20 12.39 8.92 1.78
C LEU A 20 12.15 10.42 1.66
N PRO A 21 11.85 10.94 0.45
CA PRO A 21 11.52 12.35 0.31
C PRO A 21 10.34 12.74 1.20
N GLU A 22 10.44 13.92 1.81
CA GLU A 22 9.41 14.44 2.73
C GLU A 22 8.02 14.41 2.11
N THR A 23 7.91 14.76 0.82
CA THR A 23 6.65 14.74 0.07
C THR A 23 6.03 13.34 0.00
N VAL A 24 6.84 12.28 -0.09
CA VAL A 24 6.37 10.89 -0.09
C VAL A 24 5.87 10.49 1.30
N VAL A 25 6.60 10.90 2.34
CA VAL A 25 6.22 10.63 3.74
C VAL A 25 4.90 11.30 4.08
N LEU A 26 4.77 12.61 3.82
CA LEU A 26 3.55 13.38 4.09
C LEU A 26 2.36 12.84 3.30
N ALA A 27 2.55 12.55 2.00
CA ALA A 27 1.47 12.02 1.18
C ALA A 27 1.04 10.61 1.60
N ALA A 28 1.94 9.80 2.16
CA ALA A 28 1.58 8.51 2.72
C ALA A 28 0.73 8.64 3.99
N PHE A 29 1.06 9.59 4.87
CA PHE A 29 0.24 9.88 6.05
C PHE A 29 -1.15 10.42 5.67
N ASP A 30 -1.24 11.35 4.71
CA ASP A 30 -2.55 11.83 4.22
C ASP A 30 -3.44 10.69 3.68
N ILE A 31 -2.85 9.70 3.00
CA ILE A 31 -3.59 8.49 2.56
C ILE A 31 -4.14 7.70 3.75
N VAL A 32 -3.32 7.48 4.79
CA VAL A 32 -3.71 6.73 5.99
C VAL A 32 -4.79 7.49 6.76
N ASP A 33 -4.62 8.79 6.96
CA ASP A 33 -5.55 9.66 7.70
C ASP A 33 -6.93 9.72 7.02
N ARG A 34 -6.97 9.65 5.69
CA ARG A 34 -8.22 9.57 4.91
C ARG A 34 -8.89 8.20 4.92
N GLY A 35 -8.24 7.17 5.49
CA GLY A 35 -8.76 5.80 5.46
C GLY A 35 -8.72 5.17 4.06
N ASN A 36 -7.83 5.63 3.18
CA ASN A 36 -7.79 5.22 1.78
C ASN A 36 -7.02 3.92 1.51
N VAL A 37 -6.64 3.20 2.56
CA VAL A 37 -6.03 1.86 2.45
C VAL A 37 -7.09 0.81 2.70
N ILE A 38 -7.36 -0.02 1.68
CA ILE A 38 -8.27 -1.15 1.75
C ILE A 38 -7.45 -2.43 1.85
N LYS A 39 -7.81 -3.29 2.79
CA LYS A 39 -7.28 -4.65 2.93
C LYS A 39 -8.36 -5.64 2.52
N TYR A 40 -8.06 -6.45 1.52
CA TYR A 40 -8.86 -7.59 1.12
C TYR A 40 -8.29 -8.85 1.74
N THR A 41 -9.16 -9.64 2.38
CA THR A 41 -8.79 -10.96 2.90
C THR A 41 -9.66 -11.99 2.20
N THR A 42 -9.03 -12.97 1.53
CA THR A 42 -9.74 -14.09 0.92
C THR A 42 -10.15 -15.12 1.98
N SER A 43 -11.13 -15.97 1.66
CA SER A 43 -11.57 -17.09 2.51
C SER A 43 -10.42 -18.01 2.94
N TRP A 44 -9.38 -18.15 2.10
CA TRP A 44 -8.18 -18.96 2.37
C TRP A 44 -7.03 -18.19 3.02
N GLY A 45 -7.27 -16.98 3.51
CA GLY A 45 -6.31 -16.21 4.32
C GLY A 45 -5.28 -15.40 3.53
N HIS A 46 -5.37 -15.35 2.19
CA HIS A 46 -4.52 -14.47 1.40
C HIS A 46 -4.96 -13.02 1.56
N THR A 47 -3.98 -12.12 1.72
CA THR A 47 -4.22 -10.69 1.88
C THR A 47 -3.73 -9.91 0.66
N HIS A 48 -4.57 -9.03 0.15
CA HIS A 48 -4.21 -8.04 -0.87
C HIS A 48 -4.56 -6.62 -0.38
N TYR A 49 -3.83 -5.61 -0.82
CA TYR A 49 -4.12 -4.22 -0.49
C TYR A 49 -4.40 -3.41 -1.73
N GLU A 50 -5.33 -2.48 -1.59
CA GLU A 50 -5.65 -1.49 -2.61
C GLU A 50 -5.62 -0.11 -1.96
N VAL A 51 -5.03 0.86 -2.65
CA VAL A 51 -4.98 2.24 -2.17
C VAL A 51 -5.79 3.13 -3.09
N LEU A 52 -6.80 3.79 -2.53
CA LEU A 52 -7.63 4.74 -3.25
C LEU A 52 -6.83 6.02 -3.52
N GLY A 53 -6.48 6.25 -4.77
CA GLY A 53 -5.96 7.52 -5.24
C GLY A 53 -7.06 8.45 -5.75
N SER A 54 -6.69 9.68 -6.09
CA SER A 54 -7.63 10.67 -6.64
C SER A 54 -8.18 10.30 -8.02
N LEU A 55 -7.42 9.53 -8.80
CA LEU A 55 -7.74 9.19 -10.19
C LEU A 55 -8.07 7.71 -10.40
N ALA A 56 -7.53 6.84 -9.57
CA ALA A 56 -7.66 5.40 -9.69
C ALA A 56 -7.38 4.74 -8.34
N ALA A 57 -7.82 3.49 -8.20
CA ALA A 57 -7.38 2.61 -7.14
C ALA A 57 -6.13 1.86 -7.58
N TYR A 58 -5.15 1.74 -6.68
CA TYR A 58 -3.87 1.11 -6.98
C TYR A 58 -3.72 -0.18 -6.19
N PRO A 59 -3.65 -1.35 -6.86
CA PRO A 59 -3.14 -2.57 -6.27
C PRO A 59 -1.75 -2.37 -5.63
N VAL A 60 -1.60 -2.83 -4.38
CA VAL A 60 -0.38 -2.74 -3.59
C VAL A 60 -0.06 -4.09 -2.95
N PHE A 61 1.17 -4.53 -3.14
CA PHE A 61 1.72 -5.74 -2.55
C PHE A 61 2.99 -5.38 -1.78
N ILE A 62 3.02 -5.68 -0.48
CA ILE A 62 4.12 -5.29 0.42
C ILE A 62 4.97 -6.46 0.93
N ASP A 63 4.54 -7.70 0.64
CA ASP A 63 5.14 -8.95 1.09
C ASP A 63 5.17 -9.98 -0.07
N LEU A 64 5.83 -9.66 -1.19
CA LEU A 64 6.00 -10.62 -2.30
C LEU A 64 7.02 -11.71 -1.93
N GLN A 65 6.75 -12.96 -2.34
CA GLN A 65 7.57 -14.13 -1.98
C GLN A 65 8.99 -14.09 -2.58
N ALA A 66 9.90 -14.85 -1.95
CA ALA A 66 11.27 -15.05 -2.40
C ALA A 66 11.33 -15.67 -3.81
N GLY A 67 12.21 -15.15 -4.66
CA GLY A 67 12.32 -15.50 -6.08
C GLY A 67 11.83 -14.42 -7.04
N THR A 68 11.21 -13.36 -6.51
CA THR A 68 10.91 -12.13 -7.25
C THR A 68 12.06 -11.12 -7.14
N ALA A 69 12.29 -10.32 -8.18
CA ALA A 69 13.33 -9.29 -8.18
C ALA A 69 13.04 -8.15 -7.17
N THR A 70 11.81 -8.06 -6.65
CA THR A 70 11.36 -7.01 -5.74
C THR A 70 10.43 -7.60 -4.68
N THR A 71 10.60 -7.21 -3.41
CA THR A 71 9.74 -7.68 -2.31
C THR A 71 8.39 -6.95 -2.23
N MET A 72 8.16 -5.97 -3.09
CA MET A 72 6.98 -5.10 -3.07
C MET A 72 6.64 -4.58 -4.47
N TYR A 73 5.36 -4.29 -4.71
CA TYR A 73 4.87 -3.76 -5.98
C TYR A 73 3.68 -2.83 -5.78
N CYS A 74 3.63 -1.74 -6.52
CA CYS A 74 2.45 -0.90 -6.66
C CYS A 74 2.23 -0.57 -8.13
N SER A 75 0.98 -0.57 -8.58
CA SER A 75 0.63 -0.24 -9.97
C SER A 75 0.70 1.26 -10.30
N CYS A 76 1.05 2.12 -9.35
CA CYS A 76 1.06 3.55 -9.61
C CYS A 76 2.24 3.98 -10.50
N PRO A 77 2.08 5.03 -11.34
CA PRO A 77 3.16 5.48 -12.23
C PRO A 77 4.45 5.86 -11.50
N ALA A 78 4.33 6.41 -10.29
CA ALA A 78 5.47 6.77 -9.46
C ALA A 78 6.30 5.55 -9.03
N PHE A 79 5.69 4.39 -8.80
CA PHE A 79 6.44 3.18 -8.48
C PHE A 79 7.29 2.72 -9.67
N THR A 80 6.67 2.62 -10.85
CA THR A 80 7.38 2.26 -12.09
C THR A 80 8.55 3.20 -12.35
N TYR A 81 8.31 4.51 -12.36
CA TYR A 81 9.36 5.47 -12.71
C TYR A 81 10.40 5.68 -11.59
N ALA A 82 9.94 5.97 -10.38
CA ALA A 82 10.83 6.40 -9.29
C ALA A 82 11.57 5.24 -8.62
N VAL A 83 10.95 4.06 -8.55
CA VAL A 83 11.51 2.88 -7.87
C VAL A 83 12.15 1.94 -8.87
N LEU A 84 11.42 1.49 -9.90
CA LEU A 84 11.91 0.46 -10.81
C LEU A 84 12.88 1.00 -11.88
N THR A 85 12.53 2.11 -12.53
CA THR A 85 13.32 2.64 -13.65
C THR A 85 14.50 3.50 -13.19
N SER A 86 14.24 4.50 -12.33
CA SER A 86 15.28 5.47 -11.94
C SER A 86 16.02 5.09 -10.65
N GLY A 87 15.44 4.23 -9.80
CA GLY A 87 16.01 3.89 -8.49
C GLY A 87 16.17 5.09 -7.54
N THR A 88 15.50 6.21 -7.82
CA THR A 88 15.63 7.46 -7.04
C THR A 88 14.90 7.39 -5.71
N HIS A 89 13.93 6.49 -5.58
CA HIS A 89 13.12 6.31 -4.38
C HIS A 89 13.11 4.85 -3.96
N LEU A 90 13.19 4.60 -2.65
CA LEU A 90 13.06 3.25 -2.11
C LEU A 90 11.66 2.67 -2.35
N MET A 91 10.61 3.49 -2.20
CA MET A 91 9.22 3.08 -2.44
C MET A 91 8.33 4.28 -2.79
N CYS A 92 7.16 4.03 -3.35
CA CYS A 92 6.15 5.06 -3.57
C CYS A 92 5.32 5.32 -2.30
N LYS A 93 4.59 6.45 -2.28
CA LYS A 93 3.72 6.81 -1.16
C LYS A 93 2.65 5.77 -0.83
N HIS A 94 2.13 5.04 -1.83
CA HIS A 94 1.09 4.04 -1.60
C HIS A 94 1.66 2.81 -0.85
N ILE A 95 2.86 2.35 -1.21
CA ILE A 95 3.55 1.26 -0.50
C ILE A 95 3.81 1.65 0.95
N LEU A 96 4.31 2.88 1.16
CA LEU A 96 4.57 3.39 2.49
C LEU A 96 3.27 3.49 3.31
N ALA A 97 2.22 4.06 2.73
CA ALA A 97 0.90 4.16 3.36
C ALA A 97 0.36 2.78 3.75
N THR A 98 0.45 1.78 2.86
CA THR A 98 0.03 0.41 3.16
C THR A 98 0.84 -0.22 4.29
N ARG A 99 2.15 0.00 4.35
CA ARG A 99 2.99 -0.51 5.47
C ARG A 99 2.61 0.14 6.80
N ILE A 100 2.44 1.46 6.81
CA ILE A 100 2.00 2.21 8.01
C ILE A 100 0.62 1.71 8.44
N ALA A 101 -0.34 1.66 7.53
CA ALA A 101 -1.70 1.18 7.78
C ALA A 101 -1.70 -0.26 8.33
N LYS A 102 -0.93 -1.18 7.74
CA LYS A 102 -0.78 -2.55 8.26
C LYS A 102 -0.20 -2.56 9.67
N GLN A 103 0.85 -1.79 9.93
CA GLN A 103 1.50 -1.76 11.24
C GLN A 103 0.60 -1.18 12.33
N LEU A 104 -0.15 -0.13 12.00
CA LEU A 104 -1.03 0.58 12.94
C LEU A 104 -2.47 0.04 12.96
N GLN A 105 -2.78 -0.96 12.12
CA GLN A 105 -4.15 -1.46 11.89
C GLN A 105 -5.13 -0.35 11.44
N LEU A 106 -4.64 0.61 10.65
CA LEU A 106 -5.41 1.73 10.10
C LEU A 106 -5.75 1.49 8.63
N TYR A 107 -6.63 0.50 8.39
CA TYR A 107 -7.12 0.15 7.06
C TYR A 107 -8.59 -0.25 7.11
N VAL A 108 -9.27 -0.14 5.97
CA VAL A 108 -10.63 -0.67 5.80
C VAL A 108 -10.53 -2.13 5.39
N GLN A 109 -11.06 -3.04 6.20
CA GLN A 109 -11.09 -4.47 5.86
C GLN A 109 -12.34 -4.83 5.07
N ARG A 110 -12.15 -5.53 3.94
CA ARG A 110 -13.23 -6.09 3.11
C ARG A 110 -13.01 -7.59 2.93
N GLY A 111 -14.04 -8.39 3.19
CA GLY A 111 -14.05 -9.80 2.83
C GLY A 111 -14.22 -9.94 1.32
N VAL A 112 -13.50 -10.88 0.71
CA VAL A 112 -13.72 -11.23 -0.69
C VAL A 112 -14.55 -12.51 -0.72
N GLU A 113 -15.83 -12.40 -1.08
CA GLU A 113 -16.63 -13.57 -1.45
C GLU A 113 -16.02 -14.20 -2.71
N GLU A 114 -15.96 -15.54 -2.78
CA GLU A 114 -15.27 -16.29 -3.84
C GLU A 114 -15.65 -15.84 -5.27
N ASP A 115 -16.86 -15.30 -5.45
CA ASP A 115 -17.39 -14.81 -6.73
C ASP A 115 -16.83 -13.45 -7.20
N PHE A 116 -16.16 -12.69 -6.32
CA PHE A 116 -15.52 -11.42 -6.69
C PHE A 116 -14.15 -11.64 -7.36
N LEU A 117 -13.43 -12.70 -6.97
CA LEU A 117 -12.13 -13.07 -7.56
C LEU A 117 -12.29 -13.56 -9.00
N THR A 118 -13.33 -14.35 -9.27
CA THR A 118 -13.64 -14.88 -10.61
C THR A 118 -14.08 -13.81 -11.59
N ASN A 119 -14.83 -12.80 -11.14
CA ASN A 119 -15.41 -11.80 -12.05
C ASN A 119 -14.56 -10.54 -12.25
N ASN A 120 -13.84 -10.05 -11.23
CA ASN A 120 -13.23 -8.71 -11.31
C ASN A 120 -11.70 -8.69 -11.43
N ILE A 121 -10.99 -9.69 -10.92
CA ILE A 121 -9.53 -9.72 -11.07
C ILE A 121 -9.15 -9.96 -12.54
N VAL A 122 -9.83 -10.89 -13.23
CA VAL A 122 -9.58 -11.14 -14.65
C VAL A 122 -9.96 -9.94 -15.52
N GLN A 123 -11.04 -9.22 -15.21
CA GLN A 123 -11.47 -8.06 -16.00
C GLN A 123 -10.58 -6.83 -15.84
N HIS A 124 -9.96 -6.62 -14.68
CA HIS A 124 -8.98 -5.55 -14.51
C HIS A 124 -7.64 -5.81 -15.20
N TYR A 125 -7.31 -7.06 -15.55
CA TYR A 125 -6.11 -7.42 -16.31
C TYR A 125 -6.33 -7.60 -17.82
N THR A 126 -7.58 -7.66 -18.31
CA THR A 126 -7.90 -7.91 -19.73
C THR A 126 -8.30 -6.65 -20.52
N ASN A 127 -8.42 -5.48 -19.86
CA ASN A 127 -8.72 -4.21 -20.53
C ASN A 127 -7.48 -3.31 -20.75
N HIS A 128 -6.34 -3.94 -21.08
CA HIS A 128 -5.18 -3.28 -21.68
C HIS A 128 -4.80 -3.97 -22.98
#